data_AF-A0AAV9F507-F1
#
_entry.id   AF-A0AAV9F507-F1
#
_cell.length_a   1.000
_cell.length_b   1.000
_cell.length_c   1.000
_cell.angle_alpha   90.00
_cell.angle_beta   90.00
_cell.angle_gamma   90.00
#
_symmetry.space_group_name_H-M   'P 1'
#
loop_
_entity.id
_entity.type
_entity.pdbx_description
1 polymer ?
#
loop_
_entity_poly.entity_id
_entity_poly.type
_entity_poly.pdbx_seq_one_letter_code
_entity_poly.pdbx_strand_id
1 'polypeptide(L)'
;MMCGGFAARVKTVLSSDDRVETAAVNMVTETVAVRLRRSDGGGDEAAVVGEDLARWLTECGFPSKRRVSAGGVGENVRKWREMAEKKEELLRRSRNGVAFAWTLVALCCWSHASHLLHSIGIHSAHE
;
A
#
# COMPACT_ATOMS: atom_id res chain seq x y z
N MET A 1 17.05 25.06 4.32
CA MET A 1 18.29 24.79 3.56
C MET A 1 18.12 23.47 2.83
N MET A 2 17.91 23.48 1.51
CA MET A 2 17.49 22.32 0.72
C MET A 2 18.62 21.85 -0.21
N CYS A 3 19.56 21.05 0.28
CA CYS A 3 20.54 20.37 -0.57
C CYS A 3 20.62 18.89 -0.21
N GLY A 4 21.05 18.04 -1.14
CA GLY A 4 21.19 16.60 -0.89
C GLY A 4 22.06 16.25 0.32
N GLY A 5 23.05 17.10 0.63
CA GLY A 5 23.89 16.95 1.82
C GLY A 5 23.13 17.12 3.16
N PHE A 6 22.13 18.00 3.19
CA PHE A 6 21.24 18.15 4.35
C PHE A 6 20.43 16.86 4.58
N ALA A 7 19.82 16.33 3.51
CA ALA A 7 19.03 15.10 3.60
C ALA A 7 19.87 13.88 4.01
N ALA A 8 21.10 13.79 3.51
CA ALA A 8 22.04 12.74 3.92
C ALA A 8 22.37 12.81 5.41
N ARG A 9 22.69 14.00 5.93
CA ARG A 9 23.01 14.19 7.35
C ARG A 9 21.82 13.88 8.26
N VAL A 10 20.62 14.35 7.91
CA VAL A 10 19.39 14.04 8.66
C VAL A 10 19.16 12.53 8.71
N LYS A 11 19.36 11.82 7.58
CA LYS A 11 19.25 10.37 7.53
C LYS A 11 20.28 9.68 8.43
N THR A 12 21.53 10.14 8.42
CA THR A 12 22.59 9.59 9.29
C THR A 12 22.27 9.79 10.77
N VAL A 13 21.84 10.99 11.17
CA VAL A 13 21.46 11.28 12.56
C VAL A 13 20.32 10.37 13.01
N LEU A 14 19.24 10.28 12.22
CA LEU A 14 18.10 9.44 12.58
C LEU A 14 18.45 7.94 12.60
N SER A 15 19.33 7.50 11.71
CA SER A 15 19.73 6.08 11.65
C SER A 15 20.70 5.69 12.77
N SER A 16 21.20 6.64 13.56
CA SER A 16 22.00 6.37 14.76
C SER A 16 21.16 6.00 15.98
N ASP A 17 19.84 6.21 15.94
CA ASP A 17 18.91 5.77 16.97
C ASP A 17 18.54 4.29 16.78
N ASP A 18 18.78 3.44 17.77
CA ASP A 18 18.45 2.01 17.72
C ASP A 18 16.96 1.71 17.51
N ARG A 19 16.08 2.66 17.86
CA ARG A 19 14.62 2.55 17.67
C ARG A 19 14.23 2.73 16.20
N VAL A 20 15.09 3.31 15.37
CA VAL A 20 14.82 3.60 13.95
C VAL A 20 15.29 2.43 13.07
N GLU A 21 14.35 1.87 12.30
CA GLU A 21 14.63 0.87 11.28
C GLU A 21 15.10 1.54 9.99
N THR A 22 14.35 2.53 9.51
CA THR A 22 14.67 3.28 8.29
C THR A 22 14.15 4.72 8.36
N ALA A 23 14.80 5.63 7.63
CA ALA A 23 14.37 7.02 7.48
C ALA A 23 14.41 7.46 6.00
N ALA A 24 13.36 8.16 5.58
CA ALA A 24 13.22 8.72 4.24
C ALA A 24 12.93 10.22 4.33
N VAL A 25 13.76 11.03 3.68
CA VAL A 25 13.65 12.50 3.68
C VAL A 25 13.01 12.95 2.37
N ASN A 26 11.91 13.69 2.45
CA ASN A 26 11.32 14.40 1.33
C ASN A 26 11.67 15.89 1.44
N MET A 27 12.58 16.33 0.58
CA MET A 27 13.01 17.73 0.55
C MET A 27 11.95 18.67 -0.04
N VAL A 28 11.07 18.18 -0.93
CA VAL A 28 10.02 18.99 -1.56
C VAL A 28 8.96 19.40 -0.55
N THR A 29 8.61 18.49 0.37
CA THR A 29 7.62 18.76 1.42
C THR A 29 8.25 19.08 2.77
N GLU A 30 9.59 19.16 2.84
CA GLU A 30 10.34 19.34 4.08
C GLU A 30 9.94 18.37 5.19
N THR A 31 9.66 17.11 4.81
CA THR A 31 9.22 16.07 5.75
C THR A 31 10.21 14.93 5.82
N VAL A 32 10.22 14.26 6.97
CA VAL A 32 10.94 13.01 7.16
C VAL A 32 9.96 11.95 7.63
N ALA A 33 9.94 10.83 6.92
CA ALA A 33 9.22 9.63 7.34
C ALA A 33 10.20 8.69 8.04
N VAL A 34 9.85 8.25 9.24
CA VAL A 34 10.66 7.36 10.07
C VAL A 34 9.87 6.08 10.30
N ARG A 35 10.53 4.94 10.09
CA ARG A 35 9.99 3.61 10.42
C ARG A 35 10.69 3.13 11.69
N LEU A 36 9.92 2.77 12.70
CA LEU A 36 10.43 2.27 13.97
C LEU A 36 10.58 0.74 13.94
N ARG A 37 11.62 0.22 14.58
CA ARG A 37 11.95 -1.22 14.61
C ARG A 37 11.02 -2.02 15.53
N ARG A 38 10.52 -1.39 16.59
CA ARG A 38 9.38 -1.88 17.40
C ARG A 38 8.23 -0.92 17.21
N SER A 39 7.09 -1.47 16.82
CA SER A 39 5.81 -0.76 16.70
C SER A 39 4.70 -1.69 17.20
N ASP A 40 4.95 -2.36 18.32
CA ASP A 40 3.97 -3.14 19.07
C ASP A 40 3.21 -2.29 20.09
N GLY A 41 3.75 -1.13 20.49
CA GLY A 41 2.99 -0.11 21.20
C GLY A 41 2.05 0.65 20.28
N GLY A 42 0.83 0.90 20.76
CA GLY A 42 -0.16 1.72 20.07
C GLY A 42 0.35 3.13 19.74
N GLY A 43 -0.45 3.90 18.99
CA GLY A 43 -0.04 5.19 18.41
C GLY A 43 0.49 6.26 19.39
N ASP A 44 0.35 6.04 20.70
CA ASP A 44 0.90 6.90 21.75
C ASP A 44 2.42 6.74 21.93
N GLU A 45 2.97 5.51 21.88
CA GLU A 45 4.42 5.28 21.97
C GLU A 45 5.15 5.88 20.76
N ALA A 46 4.61 5.67 19.56
CA ALA A 46 5.12 6.27 18.34
C ALA A 46 5.06 7.81 18.36
N ALA A 47 4.09 8.39 19.06
CA ALA A 47 4.01 9.84 19.24
C ALA A 47 5.14 10.35 20.15
N VAL A 48 5.38 9.69 21.29
CA VAL A 48 6.48 10.04 22.21
C VAL A 48 7.83 9.92 21.53
N VAL A 49 8.10 8.78 20.86
CA VAL A 49 9.35 8.59 20.11
C VAL A 49 9.51 9.63 19.00
N GLY A 50 8.42 9.99 18.32
CA GLY A 50 8.42 11.03 17.31
C GLY A 50 8.77 12.43 17.84
N GLU A 51 8.33 12.79 19.05
CA GLU A 51 8.70 14.04 19.71
C GLU A 51 10.18 14.04 20.13
N ASP A 52 10.67 12.92 20.66
CA ASP A 52 12.07 12.79 21.07
C ASP A 52 13.03 12.89 19.87
N LEU A 53 12.70 12.22 18.76
CA LEU A 53 13.50 12.31 17.52
C LEU A 53 13.51 13.74 16.94
N ALA A 54 12.37 14.45 17.01
CA ALA A 54 12.30 15.85 16.58
C ALA A 54 13.14 16.78 17.49
N ARG A 55 13.13 16.53 18.80
CA ARG A 55 13.98 17.28 19.74
C ARG A 55 15.46 17.05 19.45
N TRP A 56 15.86 15.79 19.28
CA TRP A 56 17.25 15.45 18.98
C TRP A 56 17.71 16.03 17.63
N LEU A 57 16.89 15.97 16.60
CA LEU A 57 17.19 16.63 15.32
C LEU A 57 17.38 18.14 15.51
N THR A 58 16.54 18.78 16.33
CA THR A 58 16.66 20.21 16.66
C THR A 58 17.97 20.52 17.38
N GLU A 59 18.39 19.67 18.33
CA GLU A 59 19.70 19.77 19.01
C GLU A 59 20.87 19.59 18.04
N CYS A 60 20.73 18.76 17.00
CA CYS A 60 21.72 18.60 15.94
C CYS A 60 21.76 19.76 14.93
N GLY A 61 20.96 20.81 15.15
CA GLY A 61 20.88 21.99 14.27
C GLY A 61 19.87 21.84 13.13
N PHE A 62 18.93 20.90 13.23
CA PHE A 62 17.84 20.69 12.28
C PHE A 62 16.49 21.04 12.93
N PRO A 63 16.03 22.32 12.85
CA PRO A 63 14.77 22.73 13.43
C PRO A 63 13.65 21.83 12.93
N SER A 64 13.08 21.03 13.82
CA SER A 64 12.12 20.00 13.45
C SER A 64 11.05 19.85 14.50
N LYS A 65 9.90 19.36 14.07
CA LYS A 65 8.75 19.09 14.92
C LYS A 65 8.08 17.83 14.45
N ARG A 66 7.49 17.07 15.37
CA ARG A 66 6.64 15.96 14.99
C ARG A 66 5.44 16.51 14.22
N ARG A 67 5.13 15.89 13.09
CA ARG A 67 3.94 16.27 12.33
C ARG A 67 2.70 15.79 13.10
N VAL A 68 2.02 16.72 13.77
CA VAL A 68 0.70 16.49 14.35
C VAL A 68 -0.30 16.49 13.19
N SER A 69 -0.59 15.31 12.64
CA SER A 69 -1.62 15.18 11.61
C SER A 69 -2.97 15.33 12.31
N ALA A 70 -3.60 16.49 12.18
CA ALA A 70 -5.03 16.64 12.48
C ALA A 70 -5.79 15.66 11.57
N GLY A 71 -6.28 14.55 12.12
CA GLY A 71 -6.78 13.41 11.35
C GLY A 71 -5.65 12.48 10.93
N GLY A 72 -5.38 11.48 11.75
CA GLY A 72 -4.16 10.69 11.71
C GLY A 72 -4.03 9.85 10.44
N VAL A 73 -2.80 9.66 9.98
CA VAL A 73 -2.45 8.55 9.07
C VAL A 73 -3.06 7.22 9.56
N GLY A 74 -3.18 7.03 10.88
CA GLY A 74 -3.90 5.90 11.49
C GLY A 74 -5.39 5.80 11.13
N GLU A 75 -6.12 6.91 11.07
CA GLU A 75 -7.53 6.90 10.63
C GLU A 75 -7.65 6.60 9.13
N ASN A 76 -6.74 7.15 8.31
CA ASN A 76 -6.70 6.85 6.88
C ASN A 76 -6.34 5.39 6.62
N VAL A 77 -5.39 4.82 7.36
CA VAL A 77 -5.02 3.39 7.28
C VAL A 77 -6.17 2.50 7.76
N ARG A 78 -6.86 2.88 8.85
CA ARG A 78 -8.05 2.17 9.34
C ARG A 78 -9.16 2.16 8.29
N LYS A 79 -9.48 3.33 7.73
CA LYS A 79 -10.50 3.48 6.68
C LYS A 79 -10.12 2.73 5.40
N TRP A 80 -8.83 2.67 5.06
CA TRP A 80 -8.36 1.88 3.92
C TRP A 80 -8.51 0.38 4.16
N ARG A 81 -8.17 -0.12 5.37
CA ARG A 81 -8.42 -1.52 5.75
C ARG A 81 -9.90 -1.87 5.68
N GLU A 82 -10.76 -1.02 6.25
CA GLU A 82 -12.22 -1.22 6.22
C GLU A 82 -12.76 -1.25 4.79
N MET A 83 -12.29 -0.36 3.92
CA MET A 83 -12.64 -0.36 2.49
C MET A 83 -12.11 -1.59 1.75
N ALA A 84 -10.92 -2.07 2.10
CA ALA A 84 -10.33 -3.27 1.51
C ALA A 84 -11.13 -4.52 1.89
N GLU A 85 -11.49 -4.67 3.16
CA GLU A 85 -12.33 -5.76 3.65
C GLU A 85 -13.72 -5.73 3.01
N LYS A 86 -14.35 -4.54 2.93
CA LYS A 86 -15.64 -4.37 2.24
C LYS A 86 -15.56 -4.71 0.75
N LYS A 87 -14.45 -4.37 0.09
CA LYS A 87 -14.22 -4.74 -1.32
C LYS A 87 -14.10 -6.26 -1.46
N GLU A 88 -13.41 -6.94 -0.55
CA GLU A 88 -13.26 -8.40 -0.57
C GLU A 88 -14.61 -9.10 -0.35
N GLU A 89 -15.43 -8.61 0.59
CA GLU A 89 -16.80 -9.09 0.82
C GLU A 89 -17.66 -8.98 -0.44
N LEU A 90 -17.62 -7.82 -1.12
CA LEU A 90 -18.38 -7.58 -2.35
C LEU A 90 -17.88 -8.46 -3.51
N LEU A 91 -16.57 -8.63 -3.64
CA LEU A 91 -15.97 -9.53 -4.64
C LEU A 91 -16.37 -10.99 -4.37
N ARG A 92 -16.36 -11.42 -3.11
CA ARG A 92 -16.79 -12.76 -2.71
C ARG A 92 -18.26 -12.99 -3.03
N ARG A 93 -19.12 -12.00 -2.79
CA ARG A 93 -20.57 -12.07 -3.07
C ARG A 93 -20.88 -12.12 -4.57
N SER A 94 -20.10 -11.42 -5.40
CA SER A 94 -20.29 -11.36 -6.86
C SER A 94 -19.68 -12.55 -7.62
N ARG A 95 -18.71 -13.24 -7.02
CA ARG A 95 -17.93 -14.30 -7.67
C ARG A 95 -18.77 -15.41 -8.31
N ASN A 96 -19.85 -15.84 -7.65
CA ASN A 96 -20.70 -16.92 -8.15
C ASN A 96 -21.52 -16.50 -9.39
N GLY A 97 -21.98 -15.25 -9.43
CA GLY A 97 -22.71 -14.72 -10.59
C GLY A 97 -21.82 -14.54 -11.81
N VAL A 98 -20.59 -14.06 -11.59
CA VAL A 98 -19.58 -13.96 -12.66
C VAL A 98 -19.21 -15.35 -13.17
N ALA A 99 -18.93 -16.31 -12.28
CA ALA A 99 -18.60 -17.68 -12.68
C ALA A 99 -19.72 -18.31 -13.55
N PHE A 100 -20.98 -18.14 -13.15
CA PHE A 100 -22.12 -18.66 -13.91
C PHE A 100 -22.31 -17.95 -15.27
N ALA A 101 -22.10 -16.64 -15.33
CA ALA A 101 -22.15 -15.92 -16.60
C ALA A 101 -21.05 -16.41 -17.56
N TRP A 102 -19.82 -16.61 -17.06
CA TRP A 102 -18.70 -17.11 -17.85
C TRP A 102 -18.88 -18.55 -18.33
N THR A 103 -19.53 -19.43 -17.54
CA THR A 103 -19.85 -20.80 -18.00
C THR A 103 -20.88 -20.80 -19.13
N LEU A 104 -21.92 -19.96 -19.06
CA LEU A 104 -22.90 -19.81 -20.13
C LEU A 104 -22.28 -19.25 -21.41
N VAL A 105 -21.39 -18.26 -21.28
CA VAL A 105 -20.64 -17.72 -22.44
C VAL A 105 -19.80 -18.81 -23.08
N ALA A 106 -19.06 -19.60 -22.29
CA ALA A 106 -18.26 -20.71 -22.82
C ALA A 106 -19.12 -21.75 -23.57
N LEU A 107 -20.29 -22.10 -23.02
CA LEU A 107 -21.24 -23.02 -23.66
C LEU A 107 -21.78 -22.48 -25.00
N CYS A 108 -22.17 -21.20 -25.06
CA CYS A 108 -22.64 -20.57 -26.29
C CYS A 108 -21.52 -20.43 -27.33
N CYS A 109 -20.31 -20.08 -26.90
CA CYS A 109 -19.16 -20.03 -27.79
C CYS A 109 -18.79 -21.42 -28.32
N TRP A 110 -18.89 -22.47 -27.50
CA TRP A 110 -18.64 -23.84 -27.91
C TRP A 110 -19.62 -24.32 -28.98
N SER A 111 -20.92 -24.07 -28.80
CA SER A 111 -21.93 -24.43 -29.79
C SER A 111 -21.77 -23.65 -31.09
N HIS A 112 -21.46 -22.35 -31.01
CA HIS A 112 -21.20 -21.56 -32.22
C HIS A 112 -19.92 -22.02 -32.94
N ALA A 113 -18.87 -22.41 -32.20
CA ALA A 113 -17.65 -22.96 -32.78
C ALA A 113 -17.88 -24.30 -33.48
N SER A 114 -18.68 -25.21 -32.91
CA SER A 114 -18.99 -26.50 -33.55
C SER A 114 -19.77 -26.32 -34.86
N HIS A 115 -20.71 -25.37 -34.91
CA HIS A 115 -21.40 -25.02 -36.15
C HIS A 115 -20.47 -24.37 -37.19
N LEU A 116 -19.55 -23.51 -36.75
CA LEU A 116 -18.56 -22.91 -37.64
C LEU A 116 -17.61 -23.97 -38.23
N LEU A 117 -17.17 -24.93 -37.41
CA LEU A 117 -16.31 -26.05 -37.83
C LEU A 117 -17.01 -26.97 -38.83
N HIS A 118 -18.31 -27.24 -38.62
CA HIS A 118 -19.13 -27.98 -39.58
C HIS A 118 -19.29 -27.22 -40.90
N SER A 119 -19.50 -25.90 -40.84
CA SER A 119 -19.63 -25.02 -42.02
C SER A 119 -18.33 -24.89 -42.81
N ILE A 120 -17.19 -24.88 -42.13
CA ILE A 120 -15.84 -24.79 -42.74
C ILE A 120 -15.37 -26.16 -43.29
N GLY A 121 -16.15 -27.23 -43.12
CA GLY A 121 -15.91 -28.51 -43.77
C GLY A 121 -14.87 -29.39 -43.08
N ILE A 122 -14.61 -29.17 -41.79
CA ILE A 122 -13.87 -30.14 -40.97
C ILE A 122 -14.88 -31.22 -40.56
N HIS A 123 -15.25 -32.08 -41.50
CA HIS A 123 -15.62 -33.45 -41.16
C HIS A 123 -14.36 -34.04 -40.53
N SER A 124 -14.37 -34.20 -39.22
CA SER A 124 -13.40 -35.09 -38.57
C SER A 124 -13.51 -36.44 -39.27
N ALA A 125 -12.55 -36.73 -40.13
CA ALA A 125 -12.22 -38.08 -40.56
C ALA A 125 -11.84 -38.83 -39.29
N HIS A 126 -12.83 -39.41 -38.65
CA HIS A 126 -12.69 -40.47 -37.67
C HIS A 126 -13.25 -41.72 -38.37
N GLU A 127 -12.42 -42.76 -38.38
CA GLU A 127 -12.58 -44.06 -39.06
C GLU A 127 -13.99 -44.65 -39.00
#